data_AF-A0A1M4UEK8-F1
#
_entry.id   AF-A0A1M4UEK8-F1
#
_cell.length_a   1.000
_cell.length_b   1.000
_cell.length_c   1.000
_cell.angle_alpha   90.00
_cell.angle_beta   90.00
_cell.angle_gamma   90.00
#
_symmetry.space_group_name_H-M   'P 1'
#
loop_
_entity.id
_entity.type
_entity.pdbx_description
1 polymer ?
#
loop_
_entity_poly.entity_id
_entity_poly.type
_entity_poly.pdbx_seq_one_letter_code
_entity_poly.pdbx_strand_id
1 'polypeptide(L)'
;MLLPKINNAFFTKLVLLSLSFMLVLASCKKDSSTPAPTPADKTALQAKVTEAQTLYDGSVEGTKPGQYEAGAKASFQTVLAAAKAVLADNNATQTAVTNALAQLTAAMDTFKTHLIKEIASANLIGFWKMNGNPADSSGKGNNGVLTAGHAYFGAGMPTPAADRFGRANMAYHFDKGGNIEVPYNTSLNPQQFSISIWLRKTVDGRTLNTDTYTMTSLNRWNGYKFQLQSANKLFLTVKGVNGTDTAYYDRDDETAVLDVNTWYHAVVTFKPGEMDFYVNGDLVKSWTNTPNPAITLATPINFVIGQDLPTSKYTTVDGDFQVAWGGFWTGELDDVMFYNVALDATQVKSIYNNQKTL
;
A
#
# COMPACT_ATOMS: atom_id res chain seq x y z
N MET A 1 36.98 -1.32 7.58
CA MET A 1 36.39 -0.58 8.70
C MET A 1 35.92 0.77 8.18
N LEU A 2 34.67 0.84 7.72
CA LEU A 2 33.98 2.06 7.29
C LEU A 2 32.48 1.74 7.35
N LEU A 3 31.83 2.21 8.41
CA LEU A 3 30.38 2.12 8.61
C LEU A 3 29.68 3.07 7.62
N PRO A 4 28.60 2.66 6.93
CA PRO A 4 27.76 3.60 6.23
C PRO A 4 26.85 4.34 7.22
N LYS A 5 26.79 5.67 7.05
CA LYS A 5 25.92 6.58 7.78
C LYS A 5 24.45 6.20 7.55
N ILE A 6 23.74 5.99 8.65
CA ILE A 6 22.28 5.85 8.68
C ILE A 6 21.69 7.23 8.38
N ASN A 7 21.18 7.44 7.16
CA ASN A 7 20.35 8.60 6.83
C ASN A 7 18.92 8.33 7.30
N ASN A 8 18.63 8.65 8.57
CA ASN A 8 17.28 8.73 9.12
C ASN A 8 16.58 9.99 8.60
N ALA A 9 16.16 9.97 7.35
CA ALA A 9 15.44 11.08 6.73
C ALA A 9 14.12 10.63 6.09
N PHE A 10 13.33 9.80 6.78
CA PHE A 10 11.96 9.47 6.34
C PHE A 10 11.07 9.18 7.54
N PHE A 11 10.81 10.20 8.35
CA PHE A 11 9.73 10.18 9.34
C PHE A 11 9.32 11.61 9.64
N THR A 12 8.53 12.22 8.75
CA THR A 12 7.55 13.27 9.07
C THR A 12 6.89 13.77 7.78
N LYS A 13 5.78 13.12 7.37
CA LYS A 13 4.64 13.93 6.91
C LYS A 13 3.95 14.44 8.18
N LEU A 14 4.64 15.33 8.89
CA LEU A 14 4.01 16.16 9.90
C LEU A 14 3.08 17.06 9.10
N VAL A 15 1.77 16.86 9.21
CA VAL A 15 0.84 17.96 8.93
C VAL A 15 1.24 19.03 9.94
N LEU A 16 2.04 19.99 9.49
CA LEU A 16 2.42 21.19 10.22
C LEU A 16 1.13 21.97 10.46
N LEU A 17 0.41 21.59 11.52
CA LEU A 17 -0.60 22.44 12.11
C LEU A 17 0.18 23.60 12.74
N SER A 18 0.34 24.67 11.96
CA SER A 18 1.08 25.85 12.36
C SER A 18 0.48 26.41 13.66
N LEU A 19 1.17 26.17 14.77
CA LEU A 19 0.88 26.80 16.05
C LEU A 19 1.41 28.24 15.99
N SER A 20 0.69 29.10 15.26
CA SER A 20 0.97 30.52 15.20
C SER A 20 0.53 31.18 16.51
N PHE A 21 1.41 31.21 17.51
CA PHE A 21 1.22 31.98 18.74
C PHE A 21 1.77 33.39 18.52
N MET A 22 0.96 34.30 17.96
CA MET A 22 1.32 35.71 17.82
C MET A 22 1.08 36.43 19.16
N LEU A 23 2.16 36.71 19.91
CA LEU A 23 2.11 37.68 21.00
C LEU A 23 2.03 39.11 20.42
N VAL A 24 0.87 39.74 20.52
CA VAL A 24 0.74 41.19 20.33
C VAL A 24 0.79 41.84 21.71
N LEU A 25 1.93 42.42 22.07
CA LEU A 25 2.04 43.31 23.23
C LEU A 25 1.50 44.69 22.86
N ALA A 26 0.22 44.93 23.16
CA ALA A 26 -0.35 46.27 23.13
C ALA A 26 0.04 47.03 24.41
N SER A 27 0.88 48.05 24.27
CA SER A 27 1.20 49.01 25.33
C SER A 27 0.03 49.99 25.50
N CYS A 28 -0.77 49.85 26.56
CA CYS A 28 -1.85 50.78 26.88
C CYS A 28 -1.38 51.91 27.81
N LYS A 29 -1.64 53.17 27.42
CA LYS A 29 -1.80 54.29 28.36
C LYS A 29 -3.15 54.11 29.10
N LYS A 30 -3.13 54.37 30.41
CA LYS A 30 -4.27 54.28 31.34
C LYS A 30 -5.40 55.22 30.91
N ASP A 31 -6.55 54.65 30.58
CA ASP A 31 -7.87 55.27 30.77
C ASP A 31 -8.79 54.24 31.45
N SER A 32 -9.34 54.62 32.59
CA SER A 32 -10.06 53.78 33.54
C SER A 32 -11.57 53.85 33.31
N SER A 33 -12.10 53.08 32.35
CA SER A 33 -13.50 52.62 32.34
C SER A 33 -13.81 51.58 31.25
N THR A 34 -12.85 50.73 30.86
CA THR A 34 -13.14 49.58 30.00
C THR A 34 -13.73 48.45 30.86
N PRO A 35 -14.92 47.90 30.55
CA PRO A 35 -15.43 46.72 31.22
C PRO A 35 -14.37 45.61 31.14
N ALA A 36 -14.20 44.84 32.22
CA ALA A 36 -13.35 43.66 32.18
C ALA A 36 -13.76 42.80 30.97
N PRO A 37 -12.81 42.32 30.14
CA PRO A 37 -13.14 41.55 28.96
C PRO A 37 -14.02 40.36 29.36
N THR A 38 -15.13 40.16 28.64
CA THR A 38 -16.05 39.05 28.88
C THR A 38 -15.25 37.74 28.87
N PRO A 39 -15.33 36.90 29.93
CA PRO A 39 -14.66 35.60 29.94
C PRO A 39 -15.07 34.76 28.73
N ALA A 40 -14.11 34.04 28.15
CA ALA A 40 -14.40 33.14 27.03
C ALA A 40 -15.33 32.00 27.45
N ASP A 41 -16.30 31.66 26.60
CA ASP A 41 -17.12 30.45 26.78
C ASP A 41 -16.32 29.22 26.34
N LYS A 42 -16.03 28.34 27.29
CA LYS A 42 -15.22 27.13 27.12
C LYS A 42 -16.05 25.85 27.09
N THR A 43 -17.37 25.94 27.14
CA THR A 43 -18.26 24.78 27.32
C THR A 43 -18.07 23.72 26.24
N ALA A 44 -18.03 24.14 24.97
CA ALA A 44 -17.84 23.23 23.84
C ALA A 44 -16.44 22.60 23.81
N LEU A 45 -15.39 23.37 24.14
CA LEU A 45 -14.02 22.84 24.24
C LEU A 45 -13.90 21.83 25.38
N GLN A 46 -14.50 22.10 26.53
CA GLN A 46 -14.52 21.18 27.67
C GLN A 46 -15.17 19.84 27.29
N ALA A 47 -16.33 19.87 26.63
CA ALA A 47 -17.00 18.66 26.15
C ALA A 47 -16.11 17.87 25.18
N LYS A 48 -15.49 18.55 24.22
CA LYS A 48 -14.63 17.90 23.23
C LYS A 48 -13.37 17.30 23.84
N VAL A 49 -12.76 17.95 24.84
CA VAL A 49 -11.61 17.42 25.59
C VAL A 49 -11.99 16.13 26.31
N THR A 50 -13.18 16.06 26.91
CA THR A 50 -13.67 14.83 27.57
C THR A 50 -13.87 13.68 26.58
N GLU A 51 -14.49 13.95 25.43
CA GLU A 51 -14.63 12.95 24.36
C GLU A 51 -13.26 12.47 23.85
N ALA A 52 -12.35 13.41 23.57
CA ALA A 52 -11.01 13.12 23.09
C ALA A 52 -10.20 12.31 24.09
N GLN A 53 -10.30 12.63 25.38
CA GLN A 53 -9.64 11.88 26.44
C GLN A 53 -10.15 10.44 26.53
N THR A 54 -11.48 10.27 26.45
CA THR A 54 -12.10 8.93 26.48
C THR A 54 -11.65 8.09 25.29
N LEU A 55 -11.64 8.68 24.09
CA LEU A 55 -11.12 8.04 22.88
C LEU A 55 -9.65 7.66 23.04
N TYR A 56 -8.82 8.58 23.53
CA TYR A 56 -7.40 8.33 23.75
C TYR A 56 -7.19 7.18 24.73
N ASP A 57 -7.82 7.21 25.92
CA ASP A 57 -7.62 6.22 26.97
C ASP A 57 -8.12 4.82 26.58
N GLY A 58 -9.23 4.75 25.84
CA GLY A 58 -9.79 3.49 25.34
C GLY A 58 -9.04 2.88 24.15
N SER A 59 -8.11 3.61 23.53
CA SER A 59 -7.41 3.18 22.33
C SER A 59 -6.10 2.46 22.64
N VAL A 60 -5.81 1.39 21.90
CA VAL A 60 -4.55 0.64 21.97
C VAL A 60 -3.86 0.70 20.61
N GLU A 61 -2.56 0.97 20.60
CA GLU A 61 -1.75 0.86 19.38
C GLU A 61 -1.27 -0.56 19.13
N GLY A 62 -1.14 -0.94 17.86
CA GLY A 62 -0.57 -2.22 17.47
C GLY A 62 -0.78 -2.53 15.98
N THR A 63 -0.89 -3.80 15.64
CA THR A 63 -0.97 -4.27 14.24
C THR A 63 -2.24 -5.06 13.94
N LYS A 64 -3.10 -5.29 14.95
CA LYS A 64 -4.29 -6.12 14.83
C LYS A 64 -5.54 -5.27 14.55
N PRO A 65 -6.58 -5.87 13.92
CA PRO A 65 -7.88 -5.21 13.79
C PRO A 65 -8.41 -4.69 15.13
N GLY A 66 -8.98 -3.49 15.11
CA GLY A 66 -9.47 -2.80 16.31
C GLY A 66 -8.40 -2.03 17.09
N GLN A 67 -7.12 -2.14 16.71
CA GLN A 67 -6.03 -1.32 17.23
C GLN A 67 -5.78 -0.12 16.32
N TYR A 68 -5.03 0.87 16.81
CA TYR A 68 -4.56 2.02 16.04
C TYR A 68 -3.13 1.83 15.58
N GLU A 69 -2.77 2.42 14.44
CA GLU A 69 -1.39 2.42 13.96
C GLU A 69 -0.42 3.03 14.99
N ALA A 70 0.77 2.45 15.11
CA ALA A 70 1.79 2.94 16.02
C ALA A 70 2.16 4.41 15.73
N GLY A 71 2.18 5.24 16.78
CA GLY A 71 2.43 6.68 16.68
C GLY A 71 1.17 7.55 16.52
N ALA A 72 0.01 6.98 16.20
CA ALA A 72 -1.24 7.72 16.09
C ALA A 72 -1.64 8.37 17.42
N LYS A 73 -1.48 7.65 18.54
CA LYS A 73 -1.76 8.16 19.90
C LYS A 73 -0.82 9.30 20.26
N ALA A 74 0.48 9.21 19.93
CA ALA A 74 1.44 10.27 20.25
C ALA A 74 1.06 11.60 19.55
N SER A 75 0.71 11.53 18.27
CA SER A 75 0.23 12.67 17.50
C SER A 75 -1.07 13.25 18.09
N PHE A 76 -2.03 12.39 18.44
CA PHE A 76 -3.30 12.80 19.01
C PHE A 76 -3.15 13.42 20.42
N GLN A 77 -2.29 12.83 21.27
CA GLN A 77 -1.99 13.32 22.61
C GLN A 77 -1.43 14.74 22.59
N THR A 78 -0.60 15.06 21.60
CA THR A 78 -0.01 16.41 21.45
C THR A 78 -1.09 17.47 21.31
N VAL A 79 -2.09 17.24 20.44
CA VAL A 79 -3.20 18.19 20.23
C VAL A 79 -4.15 18.20 21.42
N LEU A 80 -4.42 17.04 22.03
CA LEU A 80 -5.23 16.94 23.25
C LEU A 80 -4.60 17.72 24.42
N ALA A 81 -3.28 17.65 24.60
CA ALA A 81 -2.58 18.42 25.61
C ALA A 81 -2.66 19.93 25.37
N ALA A 82 -2.52 20.37 24.10
CA ALA A 82 -2.68 21.78 23.74
C ALA A 82 -4.11 22.30 24.02
N ALA A 83 -5.13 21.51 23.69
CA ALA A 83 -6.52 21.86 23.98
C ALA A 83 -6.79 21.97 25.49
N LYS A 84 -6.23 21.05 26.30
CA LYS A 84 -6.30 21.12 27.77
C LYS A 84 -5.60 22.36 28.33
N ALA A 85 -4.49 22.79 27.74
CA ALA A 85 -3.80 24.00 28.17
C ALA A 85 -4.66 25.27 27.95
N VAL A 86 -5.31 25.40 26.78
CA VAL A 86 -6.25 26.51 26.50
C VAL A 86 -7.46 26.47 27.46
N LEU A 87 -7.94 25.26 27.78
CA LEU A 87 -9.03 25.08 28.73
C LEU A 87 -8.66 25.54 30.15
N ALA A 88 -7.43 25.25 30.59
CA ALA A 88 -6.91 25.63 31.90
C ALA A 88 -6.50 27.12 32.03
N ASP A 89 -6.24 27.81 30.91
CA ASP A 89 -5.83 29.22 30.92
C ASP A 89 -7.00 30.17 31.20
N ASN A 90 -7.06 30.74 32.41
CA ASN A 90 -8.10 31.71 32.79
C ASN A 90 -8.17 32.95 31.89
N ASN A 91 -7.10 33.27 31.16
CA ASN A 91 -7.02 34.43 30.26
C ASN A 91 -7.19 34.06 28.78
N ALA A 92 -7.55 32.80 28.46
CA ALA A 92 -7.76 32.37 27.09
C ALA A 92 -8.83 33.22 26.40
N THR A 93 -8.53 33.71 25.21
CA THR A 93 -9.49 34.45 24.38
C THR A 93 -10.51 33.51 23.74
N GLN A 94 -11.68 34.02 23.37
CA GLN A 94 -12.67 33.23 22.64
C GLN A 94 -12.10 32.64 21.34
N THR A 95 -11.25 33.39 20.64
CA THR A 95 -10.55 32.92 19.45
C THR A 95 -9.63 31.73 19.74
N ALA A 96 -8.87 31.77 20.85
CA ALA A 96 -8.03 30.64 21.24
C ALA A 96 -8.86 29.38 21.55
N VAL A 97 -10.00 29.55 22.23
CA VAL A 97 -10.93 28.45 22.53
C VAL A 97 -11.52 27.84 21.26
N THR A 98 -12.02 28.67 20.33
CA THR A 98 -12.57 28.22 19.05
C THR A 98 -11.52 27.50 18.21
N ASN A 99 -10.29 28.01 18.15
CA ASN A 99 -9.21 27.37 17.43
C ASN A 99 -8.83 26.02 18.04
N ALA A 100 -8.68 25.94 19.37
CA ALA A 100 -8.39 24.68 20.06
C ALA A 100 -9.48 23.62 19.83
N LEU A 101 -10.76 24.03 19.82
CA LEU A 101 -11.88 23.14 19.51
C LEU A 101 -11.80 22.58 18.09
N ALA A 102 -11.56 23.45 17.10
CA ALA A 102 -11.43 23.04 15.71
C ALA A 102 -10.23 22.09 15.49
N GLN A 103 -9.07 22.43 16.08
CA GLN A 103 -7.87 21.60 15.99
C GLN A 103 -8.04 20.24 16.66
N LEU A 104 -8.65 20.20 17.86
CA LEU A 104 -8.92 18.95 18.56
C LEU A 104 -9.91 18.07 17.79
N THR A 105 -10.95 18.67 17.22
CA THR A 105 -11.94 17.96 16.39
C THR A 105 -11.25 17.31 15.18
N ALA A 106 -10.45 18.08 14.43
CA ALA A 106 -9.71 17.56 13.28
C ALA A 106 -8.70 16.47 13.69
N ALA A 107 -8.05 16.61 14.85
CA ALA A 107 -7.14 15.60 15.37
C ALA A 107 -7.86 14.31 15.79
N MET A 108 -9.06 14.39 16.37
CA MET A 108 -9.89 13.22 16.65
C MET A 108 -10.30 12.49 15.38
N ASP A 109 -10.70 13.22 14.35
CA ASP A 109 -11.11 12.63 13.07
C ASP A 109 -9.93 11.96 12.37
N THR A 110 -8.77 12.62 12.35
CA THR A 110 -7.51 12.04 11.86
C THR A 110 -7.12 10.80 12.68
N PHE A 111 -7.20 10.86 14.00
CA PHE A 111 -6.88 9.71 14.85
C PHE A 111 -7.76 8.51 14.52
N LYS A 112 -9.07 8.71 14.30
CA LYS A 112 -10.00 7.65 13.90
C LYS A 112 -9.67 7.02 12.55
N THR A 113 -9.04 7.75 11.63
CA THR A 113 -8.63 7.15 10.33
C THR A 113 -7.47 6.17 10.47
N HIS A 114 -6.73 6.19 11.59
CA HIS A 114 -5.65 5.24 11.89
C HIS A 114 -6.14 3.92 12.51
N LEU A 115 -7.45 3.71 12.63
CA LEU A 115 -8.01 2.45 13.12
C LEU A 115 -7.78 1.34 12.09
N ILE A 116 -7.06 0.30 12.50
CA ILE A 116 -6.82 -0.88 11.67
C ILE A 116 -8.12 -1.67 11.56
N LYS A 117 -8.64 -1.76 10.33
CA LYS A 117 -9.84 -2.52 10.04
C LYS A 117 -9.52 -3.99 9.79
N GLU A 118 -10.46 -4.85 10.15
CA GLU A 118 -10.37 -6.26 9.80
C GLU A 118 -10.42 -6.42 8.27
N ILE A 119 -9.55 -7.29 7.75
CA ILE A 119 -9.68 -7.78 6.38
C ILE A 119 -10.48 -9.08 6.47
N ALA A 120 -11.73 -9.05 6.03
CA ALA A 120 -12.57 -10.24 6.02
C ALA A 120 -11.88 -11.37 5.24
N SER A 121 -11.79 -12.56 5.84
CA SER A 121 -11.15 -13.73 5.20
C SER A 121 -11.79 -14.13 3.87
N ALA A 122 -13.07 -13.80 3.68
CA ALA A 122 -13.77 -13.97 2.41
C ALA A 122 -13.14 -13.17 1.26
N ASN A 123 -12.46 -12.07 1.57
CA ASN A 123 -11.84 -11.21 0.57
C ASN A 123 -10.43 -11.66 0.17
N LEU A 124 -9.78 -12.52 0.96
CA LEU A 124 -8.50 -13.13 0.60
C LEU A 124 -8.75 -14.30 -0.36
N ILE A 125 -8.32 -14.13 -1.61
CA ILE A 125 -8.57 -15.08 -2.70
C ILE A 125 -7.40 -16.02 -2.94
N GLY A 126 -6.17 -15.55 -2.69
CA GLY A 126 -4.98 -16.37 -2.83
C GLY A 126 -3.92 -15.91 -1.84
N PHE A 127 -3.23 -16.87 -1.23
CA PHE A 127 -2.04 -16.62 -0.43
C PHE A 127 -0.98 -17.68 -0.72
N TRP A 128 -0.03 -17.35 -1.59
CA TRP A 128 1.09 -18.20 -1.92
C TRP A 128 2.27 -17.80 -1.02
N LYS A 129 2.41 -18.54 0.08
CA LYS A 129 3.49 -18.35 1.06
C LYS A 129 4.89 -18.66 0.53
N MET A 130 4.99 -19.40 -0.58
CA MET A 130 6.27 -19.76 -1.20
C MET A 130 7.25 -20.55 -0.29
N ASN A 131 6.72 -21.16 0.77
CA ASN A 131 7.48 -21.99 1.72
C ASN A 131 7.63 -23.43 1.20
N GLY A 132 8.44 -23.58 0.15
CA GLY A 132 8.79 -24.87 -0.45
C GLY A 132 7.72 -25.49 -1.36
N ASN A 133 6.56 -24.85 -1.54
CA ASN A 133 5.56 -25.25 -2.53
C ASN A 133 4.72 -24.04 -3.01
N PRO A 134 4.10 -24.12 -4.21
CA PRO A 134 3.25 -23.08 -4.77
C PRO A 134 1.75 -23.21 -4.37
N ALA A 135 1.41 -23.91 -3.28
CA ALA A 135 0.00 -24.10 -2.89
C ALA A 135 -0.61 -22.84 -2.28
N ASP A 136 -1.92 -22.70 -2.45
CA ASP A 136 -2.70 -21.60 -1.87
C ASP A 136 -3.02 -21.87 -0.40
N SER A 137 -2.57 -20.97 0.47
CA SER A 137 -2.80 -20.98 1.91
C SER A 137 -4.00 -20.16 2.37
N SER A 138 -4.75 -19.53 1.45
CA SER A 138 -5.96 -18.76 1.79
C SER A 138 -7.18 -19.63 2.10
N GLY A 139 -7.13 -20.91 1.71
CA GLY A 139 -8.26 -21.83 1.80
C GLY A 139 -9.23 -21.74 0.63
N LYS A 140 -8.90 -21.03 -0.46
CA LYS A 140 -9.73 -20.95 -1.67
C LYS A 140 -9.38 -21.97 -2.75
N GLY A 141 -8.25 -22.68 -2.58
CA GLY A 141 -7.85 -23.75 -3.48
C GLY A 141 -7.27 -23.25 -4.80
N ASN A 142 -6.86 -21.99 -4.87
CA ASN A 142 -6.21 -21.40 -6.04
C ASN A 142 -4.72 -21.84 -6.11
N ASN A 143 -4.48 -23.15 -6.08
CA ASN A 143 -3.15 -23.74 -6.04
C ASN A 143 -2.36 -23.43 -7.32
N GLY A 144 -1.10 -23.05 -7.16
CA GLY A 144 -0.19 -22.86 -8.28
C GLY A 144 0.53 -24.15 -8.68
N VAL A 145 1.09 -24.13 -9.88
CA VAL A 145 1.98 -25.18 -10.41
C VAL A 145 3.26 -24.51 -10.89
N LEU A 146 4.41 -25.02 -10.47
CA LEU A 146 5.71 -24.59 -10.98
C LEU A 146 5.83 -24.98 -12.45
N THR A 147 6.12 -24.00 -13.30
CA THR A 147 6.14 -24.18 -14.76
C THR A 147 7.43 -23.59 -15.33
N ALA A 148 8.01 -24.32 -16.29
CA ALA A 148 9.19 -23.86 -17.01
C ALA A 148 8.84 -22.64 -17.86
N GLY A 149 9.76 -21.69 -17.99
CA GLY A 149 9.61 -20.59 -18.92
C GLY A 149 9.65 -21.01 -20.37
N HIS A 150 9.28 -20.08 -21.25
CA HIS A 150 9.39 -20.32 -22.70
C HIS A 150 10.87 -20.45 -23.10
N ALA A 151 11.18 -21.29 -24.10
CA ALA A 151 12.54 -21.52 -24.57
C ALA A 151 13.27 -20.22 -24.99
N TYR A 152 12.54 -19.27 -25.56
CA TYR A 152 13.03 -17.93 -25.90
C TYR A 152 13.61 -17.16 -24.70
N PHE A 153 13.06 -17.37 -23.49
CA PHE A 153 13.58 -16.76 -22.26
C PHE A 153 14.69 -17.58 -21.60
N GLY A 154 14.97 -18.79 -22.10
CA GLY A 154 15.96 -19.71 -21.54
C GLY A 154 15.37 -20.87 -20.73
N ALA A 155 14.04 -21.05 -20.72
CA ALA A 155 13.35 -22.18 -20.10
C ALA A 155 13.71 -22.44 -18.62
N GLY A 156 13.82 -21.38 -17.83
CA GLY A 156 14.08 -21.49 -16.39
C GLY A 156 12.93 -22.15 -15.63
N MET A 157 13.23 -22.73 -14.47
CA MET A 157 12.25 -23.21 -13.49
C MET A 157 12.38 -22.38 -12.22
N PRO A 158 11.29 -21.99 -11.53
CA PRO A 158 11.44 -21.37 -10.22
C PRO A 158 12.09 -22.35 -9.24
N THR A 159 13.00 -21.83 -8.41
CA THR A 159 13.77 -22.62 -7.44
C THR A 159 13.58 -22.09 -6.03
N PRO A 160 13.61 -22.93 -4.99
CA PRO A 160 13.54 -22.47 -3.61
C PRO A 160 14.66 -21.47 -3.29
N ALA A 161 14.33 -20.41 -2.55
CA ALA A 161 15.23 -19.35 -2.16
C ALA A 161 15.08 -19.01 -0.67
N ALA A 162 16.01 -18.22 -0.14
CA ALA A 162 15.88 -17.67 1.20
C ALA A 162 14.90 -16.49 1.21
N ASP A 163 14.10 -16.38 2.27
CA ASP A 163 13.23 -15.22 2.48
C ASP A 163 13.99 -13.98 2.96
N ARG A 164 13.23 -12.92 3.25
CA ARG A 164 13.72 -11.66 3.85
C ARG A 164 14.42 -11.80 5.20
N PHE A 165 14.31 -12.94 5.86
CA PHE A 165 14.97 -13.25 7.14
C PHE A 165 16.17 -14.19 6.96
N GLY A 166 16.51 -14.55 5.72
CA GLY A 166 17.58 -15.50 5.42
C GLY A 166 17.23 -16.96 5.70
N ARG A 167 15.96 -17.29 5.94
CA ARG A 167 15.52 -18.67 6.15
C ARG A 167 15.43 -19.37 4.80
N ALA A 168 16.19 -20.45 4.63
CA ALA A 168 16.22 -21.21 3.38
C ALA A 168 14.86 -21.83 3.03
N ASN A 169 14.54 -21.88 1.73
CA ASN A 169 13.32 -22.48 1.17
C ASN A 169 12.01 -21.81 1.61
N MET A 170 12.07 -20.53 1.96
CA MET A 170 10.93 -19.72 2.41
C MET A 170 10.53 -18.65 1.37
N ALA A 171 11.08 -18.74 0.17
CA ALA A 171 10.73 -17.91 -0.99
C ALA A 171 10.99 -18.73 -2.28
N TYR A 172 10.61 -18.19 -3.44
CA TYR A 172 11.04 -18.71 -4.74
C TYR A 172 11.88 -17.67 -5.48
N HIS A 173 12.98 -18.13 -6.07
CA HIS A 173 13.74 -17.41 -7.07
C HIS A 173 13.20 -17.74 -8.47
N PHE A 174 12.98 -16.71 -9.28
CA PHE A 174 12.49 -16.79 -10.65
C PHE A 174 13.55 -16.22 -11.59
N ASP A 175 13.79 -16.90 -12.70
CA ASP A 175 14.63 -16.42 -13.80
C ASP A 175 14.25 -17.15 -15.10
N LYS A 176 14.65 -16.61 -16.25
CA LYS A 176 14.50 -17.22 -17.58
C LYS A 176 13.06 -17.66 -17.90
N GLY A 177 12.09 -16.86 -17.46
CA GLY A 177 10.66 -17.11 -17.64
C GLY A 177 10.06 -18.18 -16.75
N GLY A 178 10.82 -18.80 -15.83
CA GLY A 178 10.25 -19.72 -14.86
C GLY A 178 9.13 -19.03 -14.07
N ASN A 179 8.00 -19.71 -13.87
CA ASN A 179 6.80 -19.09 -13.31
C ASN A 179 5.95 -20.08 -12.50
N ILE A 180 4.97 -19.55 -11.78
CA ILE A 180 3.90 -20.33 -11.15
C ILE A 180 2.60 -20.03 -11.89
N GLU A 181 1.96 -21.05 -12.45
CA GLU A 181 0.65 -20.92 -13.08
C GLU A 181 -0.45 -21.39 -12.13
N VAL A 182 -1.44 -20.53 -11.90
CA VAL A 182 -2.64 -20.82 -11.11
C VAL A 182 -3.82 -21.00 -12.07
N PRO A 183 -4.49 -22.16 -12.08
CA PRO A 183 -5.65 -22.39 -12.93
C PRO A 183 -6.68 -21.27 -12.82
N TYR A 184 -7.22 -20.84 -13.95
CA TYR A 184 -8.21 -19.76 -13.96
C TYR A 184 -9.38 -20.06 -13.01
N ASN A 185 -9.70 -19.07 -12.19
CA ASN A 185 -10.87 -19.04 -11.34
C ASN A 185 -11.47 -17.63 -11.41
N THR A 186 -12.80 -17.51 -11.46
CA THR A 186 -13.47 -16.19 -11.54
C THR A 186 -13.16 -15.31 -10.33
N SER A 187 -12.82 -15.90 -9.17
CA SER A 187 -12.37 -15.16 -8.00
C SER A 187 -11.05 -14.39 -8.21
N LEU A 188 -10.21 -14.85 -9.15
CA LEU A 188 -8.97 -14.17 -9.56
C LEU A 188 -9.22 -13.11 -10.64
N ASN A 189 -10.45 -12.96 -11.15
CA ASN A 189 -10.82 -11.89 -12.09
C ASN A 189 -11.89 -10.95 -11.50
N PRO A 190 -11.68 -10.37 -10.31
CA PRO A 190 -12.63 -9.43 -9.75
C PRO A 190 -12.57 -8.08 -10.47
N GLN A 191 -13.62 -7.28 -10.30
CA GLN A 191 -13.73 -5.93 -10.87
C GLN A 191 -12.92 -4.86 -10.11
N GLN A 192 -12.45 -5.21 -8.93
CA GLN A 192 -11.57 -4.44 -8.04
C GLN A 192 -10.71 -5.44 -7.27
N PHE A 193 -9.50 -5.05 -6.86
CA PHE A 193 -8.59 -5.98 -6.20
C PHE A 193 -7.47 -5.26 -5.43
N SER A 194 -6.74 -6.04 -4.66
CA SER A 194 -5.42 -5.68 -4.15
C SER A 194 -4.46 -6.83 -4.36
N ILE A 195 -3.22 -6.51 -4.71
CA ILE A 195 -2.14 -7.48 -4.84
C ILE A 195 -1.02 -7.04 -3.90
N SER A 196 -0.59 -7.92 -3.01
CA SER A 196 0.49 -7.69 -2.06
C SER A 196 1.60 -8.72 -2.26
N ILE A 197 2.84 -8.26 -2.36
CA ILE A 197 3.99 -9.11 -2.71
C ILE A 197 5.21 -8.64 -1.91
N TRP A 198 5.94 -9.58 -1.30
CA TRP A 198 7.34 -9.34 -0.96
C TRP A 198 8.20 -9.67 -2.19
N LEU A 199 9.04 -8.72 -2.59
CA LEU A 199 9.89 -8.86 -3.77
C LEU A 199 11.34 -8.50 -3.43
N ARG A 200 12.27 -9.15 -4.11
CA ARG A 200 13.67 -8.75 -4.20
C ARG A 200 14.14 -8.96 -5.63
N LYS A 201 14.25 -7.86 -6.36
CA LYS A 201 14.74 -7.88 -7.74
C LYS A 201 16.23 -8.20 -7.75
N THR A 202 16.65 -9.18 -8.55
CA THR A 202 18.07 -9.38 -8.85
C THR A 202 18.41 -8.76 -10.21
N VAL A 203 19.69 -8.50 -10.44
CA VAL A 203 20.18 -8.13 -11.76
C VAL A 203 20.93 -9.31 -12.30
N ASP A 204 20.33 -9.97 -13.28
CA ASP A 204 21.00 -10.94 -14.12
C ASP A 204 20.94 -10.42 -15.55
N GLY A 205 21.98 -10.69 -16.36
CA GLY A 205 22.28 -10.09 -17.67
C GLY A 205 21.24 -10.31 -18.77
N ARG A 206 20.00 -9.93 -18.52
CA ARG A 206 18.85 -10.05 -19.41
C ARG A 206 19.03 -9.11 -20.59
N THR A 207 19.45 -9.65 -21.72
CA THR A 207 19.36 -9.00 -23.03
C THR A 207 18.01 -9.32 -23.64
N LEU A 208 16.97 -8.64 -23.17
CA LEU A 208 15.65 -8.65 -23.80
C LEU A 208 15.26 -7.21 -24.13
N ASN A 209 14.46 -7.05 -25.17
CA ASN A 209 13.92 -5.79 -25.68
C ASN A 209 12.82 -5.17 -24.79
N THR A 210 12.66 -5.62 -23.54
CA THR A 210 11.61 -5.15 -22.64
C THR A 210 12.15 -4.81 -21.24
N ASP A 211 11.93 -3.58 -20.80
CA ASP A 211 12.21 -3.10 -19.44
C ASP A 211 11.13 -3.56 -18.43
N THR A 212 10.48 -4.70 -18.67
CA THR A 212 9.32 -5.16 -17.90
C THR A 212 9.67 -6.39 -17.05
N TYR A 213 9.56 -6.23 -15.73
CA TYR A 213 9.78 -7.30 -14.75
C TYR A 213 8.45 -7.67 -14.11
N THR A 214 7.73 -8.62 -14.72
CA THR A 214 6.36 -8.95 -14.31
C THR A 214 6.35 -9.87 -13.11
N MET A 215 5.84 -9.35 -11.98
CA MET A 215 5.66 -10.13 -10.76
C MET A 215 4.42 -11.00 -10.84
N THR A 216 3.32 -10.47 -11.39
CA THR A 216 2.08 -11.23 -11.54
C THR A 216 1.18 -10.67 -12.62
N SER A 217 0.35 -11.52 -13.22
CA SER A 217 -0.54 -11.16 -14.32
C SER A 217 -1.75 -12.07 -14.41
N LEU A 218 -2.87 -11.49 -14.85
CA LEU A 218 -3.96 -12.19 -15.49
C LEU A 218 -4.09 -11.61 -16.91
N ASN A 219 -3.53 -12.32 -17.90
CA ASN A 219 -3.56 -11.95 -19.31
C ASN A 219 -2.90 -10.59 -19.63
N ARG A 220 -1.56 -10.58 -19.86
CA ARG A 220 -0.62 -9.48 -20.17
C ARG A 220 -1.16 -8.05 -20.35
N TRP A 221 -2.17 -7.84 -21.19
CA TRP A 221 -2.87 -6.55 -21.34
C TRP A 221 -4.38 -6.67 -21.31
N ASN A 222 -4.93 -7.87 -21.50
CA ASN A 222 -6.36 -8.08 -21.61
C ASN A 222 -7.04 -8.28 -20.24
N GLY A 223 -6.31 -8.41 -19.16
CA GLY A 223 -6.85 -8.36 -17.79
C GLY A 223 -6.10 -7.33 -16.97
N TYR A 224 -5.23 -7.78 -16.08
CA TYR A 224 -4.39 -6.91 -15.26
C TYR A 224 -2.98 -7.48 -15.11
N LYS A 225 -1.99 -6.61 -14.88
CA LYS A 225 -0.59 -7.01 -14.76
C LYS A 225 0.16 -6.07 -13.82
N PHE A 226 0.77 -6.63 -12.78
CA PHE A 226 1.58 -5.91 -11.81
C PHE A 226 3.06 -6.24 -12.00
N GLN A 227 3.87 -5.21 -12.23
CA GLN A 227 5.27 -5.37 -12.66
C GLN A 227 6.14 -4.21 -12.16
N LEU A 228 7.45 -4.36 -12.32
CA LEU A 228 8.36 -3.22 -12.39
C LEU A 228 8.58 -2.79 -13.84
N GLN A 229 8.68 -1.49 -14.07
CA GLN A 229 9.07 -0.89 -15.36
C GLN A 229 10.43 -0.18 -15.26
N SER A 230 10.76 0.64 -16.28
CA SER A 230 11.95 1.49 -16.32
C SER A 230 12.18 2.20 -14.98
N ALA A 231 13.45 2.24 -14.55
CA ALA A 231 13.88 2.70 -13.23
C ALA A 231 13.30 1.93 -12.02
N ASN A 232 12.89 0.67 -12.19
CA ASN A 232 12.34 -0.19 -11.14
C ASN A 232 11.12 0.41 -10.40
N LYS A 233 10.28 1.16 -11.11
CA LYS A 233 9.02 1.69 -10.57
C LYS A 233 7.95 0.62 -10.54
N LEU A 234 7.12 0.60 -9.51
CA LEU A 234 5.90 -0.21 -9.51
C LEU A 234 4.98 0.27 -10.63
N PHE A 235 4.37 -0.68 -11.32
CA PHE A 235 3.51 -0.40 -12.46
C PHE A 235 2.36 -1.39 -12.54
N LEU A 236 1.15 -0.89 -12.72
CA LEU A 236 -0.05 -1.70 -12.95
C LEU A 236 -0.67 -1.35 -14.30
N THR A 237 -0.89 -2.38 -15.12
CA THR A 237 -1.83 -2.35 -16.24
C THR A 237 -3.16 -2.91 -15.76
N VAL A 238 -4.27 -2.23 -16.06
CA VAL A 238 -5.63 -2.77 -15.95
C VAL A 238 -6.40 -2.48 -17.24
N LYS A 239 -7.02 -3.50 -17.83
CA LYS A 239 -8.04 -3.31 -18.85
C LYS A 239 -9.38 -3.11 -18.18
N GLY A 240 -9.96 -1.94 -18.39
CA GLY A 240 -11.22 -1.54 -17.77
C GLY A 240 -12.29 -1.18 -18.80
N VAL A 241 -13.53 -1.14 -18.33
CA VAL A 241 -14.68 -0.69 -19.13
C VAL A 241 -14.63 0.83 -19.32
N ASN A 242 -14.83 1.30 -20.55
CA ASN A 242 -14.92 2.72 -20.88
C ASN A 242 -16.15 2.98 -21.78
N GLY A 243 -17.29 3.29 -21.15
CA GLY A 243 -18.56 3.36 -21.87
C GLY A 243 -18.95 2.01 -22.44
N THR A 244 -19.13 1.93 -23.77
CA THR A 244 -19.39 0.69 -24.51
C THR A 244 -18.12 -0.05 -24.95
N ASP A 245 -16.94 0.57 -24.77
CA ASP A 245 -15.65 0.04 -25.20
C ASP A 245 -14.79 -0.41 -24.00
N THR A 246 -13.56 -0.83 -24.29
CA THR A 246 -12.52 -1.12 -23.28
C THR A 246 -11.29 -0.27 -23.54
N ALA A 247 -10.54 0.04 -22.48
CA ALA A 247 -9.27 0.76 -22.59
C ALA A 247 -8.24 0.20 -21.61
N TYR A 248 -6.96 0.39 -21.94
CA TYR A 248 -5.83 0.04 -21.09
C TYR A 248 -5.49 1.23 -20.19
N TYR A 249 -5.32 0.96 -18.91
CA TYR A 249 -4.95 1.95 -17.91
C TYR A 249 -3.66 1.53 -17.26
N ASP A 250 -2.62 2.18 -17.74
CA ASP A 250 -1.24 2.01 -17.38
C ASP A 250 -0.85 3.13 -16.43
N ARG A 251 -0.37 2.76 -15.24
CA ARG A 251 0.06 3.71 -14.20
C ARG A 251 1.30 3.17 -13.49
N ASP A 252 2.23 4.07 -13.22
CA ASP A 252 3.36 3.82 -12.32
C ASP A 252 3.16 4.55 -10.98
N ASP A 253 4.04 4.28 -10.03
CA ASP A 253 4.09 4.99 -8.74
C ASP A 253 4.75 6.39 -8.84
N GLU A 254 5.18 6.81 -10.03
CA GLU A 254 6.01 7.98 -10.39
C GLU A 254 7.35 8.16 -9.66
N THR A 255 7.44 7.74 -8.40
CA THR A 255 8.34 8.26 -7.38
C THR A 255 9.20 7.19 -6.72
N ALA A 256 8.70 5.96 -6.57
CA ALA A 256 9.44 4.93 -5.86
C ALA A 256 10.35 4.18 -6.83
N VAL A 257 11.65 4.20 -6.50
CA VAL A 257 12.67 3.43 -7.21
C VAL A 257 13.11 2.32 -6.26
N LEU A 258 12.85 1.07 -6.64
CA LEU A 258 13.23 -0.08 -5.82
C LEU A 258 14.66 -0.50 -6.15
N ASP A 259 15.51 -0.53 -5.13
CA ASP A 259 16.89 -0.96 -5.27
C ASP A 259 16.98 -2.47 -5.54
N VAL A 260 17.98 -2.86 -6.31
CA VAL A 260 18.26 -4.26 -6.59
C VAL A 260 18.87 -4.93 -5.37
N ASN A 261 18.65 -6.24 -5.22
CA ASN A 261 19.09 -7.06 -4.10
C ASN A 261 18.55 -6.63 -2.72
N THR A 262 17.50 -5.81 -2.69
CA THR A 262 16.83 -5.35 -1.47
C THR A 262 15.40 -5.89 -1.44
N TRP A 263 14.96 -6.38 -0.28
CA TRP A 263 13.57 -6.80 -0.06
C TRP A 263 12.66 -5.59 0.16
N TYR A 264 11.56 -5.55 -0.59
CA TYR A 264 10.47 -4.58 -0.40
C TYR A 264 9.14 -5.30 -0.30
N HIS A 265 8.23 -4.73 0.47
CA HIS A 265 6.82 -5.08 0.43
C HIS A 265 6.11 -4.13 -0.54
N ALA A 266 5.69 -4.63 -1.69
CA ALA A 266 4.97 -3.86 -2.69
C ALA A 266 3.49 -4.24 -2.69
N VAL A 267 2.63 -3.23 -2.67
CA VAL A 267 1.18 -3.43 -2.76
C VAL A 267 0.61 -2.48 -3.80
N VAL A 268 -0.33 -2.97 -4.59
CA VAL A 268 -1.20 -2.14 -5.42
C VAL A 268 -2.65 -2.45 -5.09
N THR A 269 -3.46 -1.41 -4.97
CA THR A 269 -4.93 -1.53 -4.84
C THR A 269 -5.58 -0.87 -6.05
N PHE A 270 -6.68 -1.44 -6.50
CA PHE A 270 -7.44 -0.94 -7.63
C PHE A 270 -8.94 -1.08 -7.35
N LYS A 271 -9.67 0.02 -7.56
CA LYS A 271 -11.13 0.06 -7.66
C LYS A 271 -11.53 1.10 -8.71
N PRO A 272 -12.79 1.12 -9.18
CA PRO A 272 -13.22 2.15 -10.10
C PRO A 272 -12.91 3.57 -9.62
N GLY A 273 -12.16 4.32 -10.42
CA GLY A 273 -11.75 5.70 -10.12
C GLY A 273 -10.57 5.86 -9.16
N GLU A 274 -10.01 4.80 -8.57
CA GLU A 274 -8.82 4.90 -7.71
C GLU A 274 -7.81 3.75 -7.92
N MET A 275 -6.52 4.07 -7.91
CA MET A 275 -5.43 3.11 -7.87
C MET A 275 -4.31 3.64 -7.01
N ASP A 276 -3.92 2.86 -6.00
CA ASP A 276 -2.92 3.25 -5.03
C ASP A 276 -1.75 2.27 -5.03
N PHE A 277 -0.54 2.81 -4.95
CA PHE A 277 0.71 2.06 -4.80
C PHE A 277 1.29 2.28 -3.42
N TYR A 278 1.76 1.20 -2.82
CA TYR A 278 2.39 1.22 -1.50
C TYR A 278 3.72 0.48 -1.53
N VAL A 279 4.69 1.02 -0.78
CA VAL A 279 5.99 0.39 -0.53
C VAL A 279 6.22 0.35 0.98
N ASN A 280 6.55 -0.82 1.51
CA ASN A 280 6.79 -1.04 2.95
C ASN A 280 5.62 -0.52 3.82
N GLY A 281 4.41 -0.76 3.33
CA GLY A 281 3.17 -0.35 3.97
C GLY A 281 2.82 1.14 3.87
N ASP A 282 3.68 1.99 3.28
CA ASP A 282 3.41 3.42 3.07
C ASP A 282 2.84 3.69 1.69
N LEU A 283 1.80 4.53 1.61
CA LEU A 283 1.26 5.03 0.34
C LEU A 283 2.32 5.90 -0.36
N VAL A 284 2.77 5.47 -1.53
CA VAL A 284 3.74 6.22 -2.35
C VAL A 284 3.06 7.01 -3.46
N LYS A 285 1.95 6.52 -4.00
CA LYS A 285 1.20 7.20 -5.06
C LYS A 285 -0.28 6.82 -5.05
N SER A 286 -1.13 7.80 -5.34
CA SER A 286 -2.55 7.61 -5.62
C SER A 286 -2.90 8.23 -6.96
N TRP A 287 -3.68 7.48 -7.74
CA TRP A 287 -4.29 7.92 -9.00
C TRP A 287 -5.80 7.94 -8.84
N THR A 288 -6.43 9.11 -9.00
CA THR A 288 -7.88 9.29 -8.83
C THR A 288 -8.64 9.33 -10.15
N ASN A 289 -8.05 8.81 -11.22
CA ASN A 289 -8.56 8.85 -12.59
C ASN A 289 -8.33 7.52 -13.32
N THR A 290 -8.68 6.42 -12.65
CA THR A 290 -8.54 5.05 -13.15
C THR A 290 -9.89 4.57 -13.73
N PRO A 291 -9.94 3.44 -14.48
CA PRO A 291 -11.13 3.10 -15.25
C PRO A 291 -12.37 2.83 -14.41
N ASN A 292 -13.53 2.68 -15.08
CA ASN A 292 -14.65 1.90 -14.54
C ASN A 292 -14.19 0.42 -14.33
N PRO A 293 -15.03 -0.52 -13.85
CA PRO A 293 -14.49 -1.77 -13.29
C PRO A 293 -13.59 -2.53 -14.27
N ALA A 294 -12.61 -3.26 -13.70
CA ALA A 294 -11.77 -4.15 -14.49
C ALA A 294 -12.65 -5.13 -15.28
N ILE A 295 -12.23 -5.47 -16.50
CA ILE A 295 -13.02 -6.35 -17.35
C ILE A 295 -13.03 -7.78 -16.84
N THR A 296 -14.12 -8.49 -17.09
CA THR A 296 -14.15 -9.95 -17.00
C THR A 296 -13.61 -10.53 -18.31
N LEU A 297 -12.65 -11.45 -18.21
CA LEU A 297 -12.10 -12.12 -19.38
C LEU A 297 -13.15 -12.98 -20.07
N ALA A 298 -13.35 -12.74 -21.37
CA ALA A 298 -14.23 -13.56 -22.20
C ALA A 298 -13.66 -14.98 -22.42
N THR A 299 -12.33 -15.11 -22.43
CA THR A 299 -11.64 -16.40 -22.57
C THR A 299 -10.76 -16.62 -21.34
N PRO A 300 -11.05 -17.67 -20.54
CA PRO A 300 -10.24 -18.06 -19.40
C PRO A 300 -8.77 -18.27 -19.73
N ILE A 301 -7.90 -17.74 -18.87
CA ILE A 301 -6.45 -17.92 -18.92
C ILE A 301 -5.91 -17.93 -17.50
N ASN A 302 -4.91 -18.77 -17.24
CA ASN A 302 -4.36 -18.91 -15.90
C ASN A 302 -3.80 -17.57 -15.40
N PHE A 303 -3.98 -17.33 -14.10
CA PHE A 303 -3.23 -16.31 -13.38
C PHE A 303 -1.80 -16.79 -13.23
N VAL A 304 -0.83 -15.88 -13.35
CA VAL A 304 0.59 -16.25 -13.38
C VAL A 304 1.37 -15.37 -12.43
N ILE A 305 2.22 -16.00 -11.63
CA ILE A 305 3.20 -15.34 -10.77
C ILE A 305 4.58 -15.56 -11.39
N GLY A 306 5.33 -14.48 -11.57
CA GLY A 306 6.66 -14.46 -12.18
C GLY A 306 6.68 -14.27 -13.70
N GLN A 307 5.53 -14.18 -14.36
CA GLN A 307 5.44 -13.99 -15.81
C GLN A 307 4.13 -13.32 -16.22
N ASP A 308 4.07 -12.71 -17.41
CA ASP A 308 2.89 -11.98 -17.87
C ASP A 308 1.82 -12.79 -18.63
N LEU A 309 2.16 -14.01 -19.05
CA LEU A 309 1.25 -15.00 -19.64
C LEU A 309 1.65 -16.42 -19.18
N PRO A 310 0.73 -17.39 -19.23
CA PRO A 310 1.08 -18.80 -19.12
C PRO A 310 2.04 -19.19 -20.23
N THR A 311 3.00 -20.05 -19.93
CA THR A 311 4.10 -20.38 -20.85
C THR A 311 3.60 -20.96 -22.16
N SER A 312 2.54 -21.77 -22.08
CA SER A 312 1.89 -22.42 -23.24
C SER A 312 1.18 -21.44 -24.18
N LYS A 313 0.97 -20.18 -23.77
CA LYS A 313 0.23 -19.18 -24.57
C LYS A 313 1.13 -18.35 -25.47
N TYR A 314 2.43 -18.33 -25.22
CA TYR A 314 3.38 -17.59 -26.03
C TYR A 314 3.45 -18.10 -27.47
N THR A 315 3.57 -17.16 -28.40
CA THR A 315 3.79 -17.42 -29.82
C THR A 315 5.11 -16.81 -30.28
N THR A 316 5.66 -17.29 -31.39
CA THR A 316 6.85 -16.70 -32.03
C THR A 316 6.51 -15.80 -33.22
N VAL A 317 5.23 -15.67 -33.55
CA VAL A 317 4.71 -14.80 -34.60
C VAL A 317 4.17 -13.51 -34.00
N ASP A 318 4.18 -12.44 -34.79
CA ASP A 318 3.66 -11.13 -34.38
C ASP A 318 2.19 -11.21 -33.94
N GLY A 319 1.89 -10.56 -32.82
CA GLY A 319 0.57 -10.54 -32.20
C GLY A 319 0.61 -10.42 -30.68
N ASP A 320 -0.56 -10.37 -30.03
CA ASP A 320 -0.71 -10.09 -28.60
C ASP A 320 0.14 -11.00 -27.68
N PHE A 321 0.33 -12.26 -28.09
CA PHE A 321 1.04 -13.28 -27.31
C PHE A 321 2.47 -13.54 -27.78
N GLN A 322 3.02 -12.68 -28.64
CA GLN A 322 4.40 -12.81 -29.10
C GLN A 322 5.38 -12.82 -27.91
N VAL A 323 6.29 -13.79 -27.90
CA VAL A 323 7.23 -13.99 -26.79
C VAL A 323 8.28 -12.92 -26.68
N ALA A 324 8.68 -12.34 -27.80
CA ALA A 324 9.62 -11.23 -27.81
C ALA A 324 9.07 -9.99 -27.07
N TRP A 325 7.78 -9.89 -26.78
CA TRP A 325 7.20 -8.74 -26.07
C TRP A 325 6.83 -9.10 -24.62
N GLY A 326 7.13 -10.32 -24.19
CA GLY A 326 6.83 -10.79 -22.85
C GLY A 326 7.76 -10.25 -21.78
N GLY A 327 7.18 -10.09 -20.60
CA GLY A 327 7.86 -9.80 -19.34
C GLY A 327 7.80 -10.99 -18.38
N PHE A 328 8.89 -11.19 -17.64
CA PHE A 328 8.99 -12.13 -16.54
C PHE A 328 9.81 -11.52 -15.39
N TRP A 329 9.65 -12.08 -14.19
CA TRP A 329 10.39 -11.67 -12.99
C TRP A 329 11.79 -12.27 -12.97
N THR A 330 12.77 -11.49 -12.50
CA THR A 330 14.12 -11.95 -12.21
C THR A 330 14.46 -11.57 -10.77
N GLY A 331 14.60 -12.58 -9.91
CA GLY A 331 14.85 -12.43 -8.49
C GLY A 331 13.88 -13.22 -7.62
N GLU A 332 13.76 -12.82 -6.36
CA GLU A 332 12.94 -13.54 -5.39
C GLU A 332 11.57 -12.90 -5.21
N LEU A 333 10.54 -13.74 -5.08
CA LEU A 333 9.21 -13.36 -4.60
C LEU A 333 8.87 -14.20 -3.37
N ASP A 334 8.09 -13.62 -2.47
CA ASP A 334 7.61 -14.25 -1.24
C ASP A 334 6.25 -13.66 -0.84
N ASP A 335 5.48 -14.40 -0.04
CA ASP A 335 4.23 -13.98 0.59
C ASP A 335 3.27 -13.26 -0.39
N VAL A 336 3.03 -13.82 -1.58
CA VAL A 336 2.12 -13.24 -2.58
C VAL A 336 0.67 -13.42 -2.13
N MET A 337 -0.05 -12.31 -1.98
CA MET A 337 -1.45 -12.29 -1.55
C MET A 337 -2.32 -11.55 -2.58
N PHE A 338 -3.51 -12.09 -2.85
CA PHE A 338 -4.49 -11.50 -3.75
C PHE A 338 -5.82 -11.33 -3.03
N TYR A 339 -6.38 -10.12 -3.12
CA TYR A 339 -7.67 -9.76 -2.52
C TYR A 339 -8.64 -9.28 -3.60
N ASN A 340 -9.94 -9.56 -3.45
CA ASN A 340 -11.00 -9.09 -4.36
C ASN A 340 -11.59 -7.72 -3.96
N VAL A 341 -10.90 -6.98 -3.10
CA VAL A 341 -11.26 -5.63 -2.67
C VAL A 341 -10.04 -4.72 -2.76
N ALA A 342 -10.27 -3.43 -2.94
CA ALA A 342 -9.23 -2.42 -2.69
C ALA A 342 -9.06 -2.26 -1.17
N LEU A 343 -7.90 -2.67 -0.65
CA LEU A 343 -7.54 -2.50 0.75
C LEU A 343 -7.29 -1.01 1.04
N ASP A 344 -7.58 -0.57 2.26
CA ASP A 344 -7.20 0.77 2.70
C ASP A 344 -5.76 0.80 3.25
N ALA A 345 -5.23 2.02 3.43
CA ALA A 345 -3.85 2.22 3.88
C ALA A 345 -3.54 1.53 5.22
N THR A 346 -4.49 1.50 6.17
CA THR A 346 -4.28 0.87 7.48
C THR A 346 -4.20 -0.66 7.37
N GLN A 347 -5.00 -1.25 6.47
CA GLN A 347 -4.95 -2.68 6.17
C GLN A 347 -3.62 -3.06 5.51
N VAL A 348 -3.15 -2.26 4.54
CA VAL A 348 -1.86 -2.47 3.88
C VAL A 348 -0.70 -2.36 4.88
N LYS A 349 -0.71 -1.33 5.73
CA LYS A 349 0.31 -1.15 6.78
C LYS A 349 0.30 -2.29 7.79
N SER A 350 -0.88 -2.79 8.18
CA SER A 350 -1.03 -3.94 9.07
C SER A 350 -0.40 -5.20 8.47
N ILE A 351 -0.65 -5.51 7.18
CA ILE A 351 -0.02 -6.63 6.48
C ILE A 351 1.51 -6.52 6.56
N TYR A 352 2.05 -5.36 6.17
CA TYR A 352 3.49 -5.09 6.22
C TYR A 352 4.07 -5.32 7.62
N ASN A 353 3.47 -4.72 8.65
CA ASN A 353 3.98 -4.81 10.01
C ASN A 353 3.93 -6.24 10.56
N ASN A 354 2.91 -7.02 10.22
CA ASN A 354 2.80 -8.42 10.64
C ASN A 354 3.78 -9.33 9.89
N GLN A 355 4.20 -8.96 8.68
CA GLN A 355 5.09 -9.76 7.86
C GLN A 355 6.56 -9.35 7.97
N LYS A 356 6.89 -8.12 8.38
CA LYS A 356 8.29 -7.65 8.40
C LYS A 356 9.13 -8.18 9.58
N THR A 357 8.51 -8.94 10.50
CA THR A 357 9.15 -9.57 11.66
C THR A 357 8.81 -11.06 11.72
N LEU A 358 9.65 -11.86 12.37
CA LEU A 358 9.42 -13.28 12.62
C LEU A 358 8.35 -13.55 13.67
#